data_AF-A0A1B0W8M6-F1
#
_entry.id   AF-A0A1B0W8M6-F1
#
_cell.length_a   1.000
_cell.length_b   1.000
_cell.length_c   1.000
_cell.angle_alpha   90.00
_cell.angle_beta   90.00
_cell.angle_gamma   90.00
#
_symmetry.space_group_name_H-M   'P 1'
#
loop_
_entity.id
_entity.type
_entity.pdbx_description
1 polymer ?
#
loop_
_entity_poly.entity_id
_entity_poly.type
_entity_poly.pdbx_seq_one_letter_code
_entity_poly.pdbx_strand_id
1 'polypeptide(L)' 'MNPLAQPVIYSTIFAGTLITALSSHWFFTWVGLEMNMLAFIPVLTKKMNPRSTEAAIKYFLTQATASMI' A
#
# COMPACT_ATOMS: atom_id res chain seq x y z
N MET A 1 9.71 -11.18 8.58
CA MET A 1 9.05 -11.38 7.27
C MET A 1 9.80 -12.45 6.52
N ASN A 2 9.09 -13.35 5.81
CA ASN A 2 9.71 -14.34 4.95
C ASN A 2 10.60 -13.63 3.90
N PRO A 3 11.87 -14.04 3.70
CA PRO A 3 12.74 -13.49 2.66
C PRO A 3 12.11 -13.51 1.27
N LEU A 4 11.20 -14.44 0.99
CA LEU A 4 10.47 -14.51 -0.29
C LEU A 4 9.35 -13.48 -0.41
N ALA A 5 8.74 -13.06 0.71
CA ALA A 5 7.62 -12.11 0.69
C ALA A 5 8.09 -10.66 0.53
N GLN A 6 9.30 -10.33 0.99
CA GLN A 6 9.88 -8.99 0.88
C GLN A 6 10.01 -8.47 -0.56
N PRO A 7 10.62 -9.21 -1.52
CA PRO A 7 10.73 -8.74 -2.89
C PRO A 7 9.37 -8.58 -3.56
N VAL A 8 8.40 -9.46 -3.25
CA VAL A 8 7.03 -9.37 -3.75
C VAL A 8 6.39 -8.05 -3.31
N ILE A 9 6.48 -7.71 -2.01
CA ILE A 9 5.91 -6.46 -1.47
C ILE A 9 6.55 -5.22 -2.10
N TYR A 10 7.87 -5.20 -2.28
CA TYR A 10 8.51 -4.06 -2.93
C TYR A 10 8.16 -3.95 -4.42
N SER A 11 8.02 -5.09 -5.10
CA SER A 11 7.59 -5.10 -6.50
C SER A 11 6.15 -4.61 -6.66
N THR A 12 5.25 -4.92 -5.73
CA THR A 12 3.86 -4.45 -5.78
C THR A 12 3.73 -2.96 -5.49
N ILE A 13 4.55 -2.40 -4.59
CA ILE A 13 4.62 -0.94 -4.38
C ILE A 13 5.03 -0.24 -5.68
N PHE A 14 6.10 -0.73 -6.32
CA PHE A 14 6.59 -0.16 -7.57
C PHE A 14 5.56 -0.29 -8.69
N ALA A 15 4.96 -1.48 -8.85
CA ALA A 15 3.90 -1.72 -9.84
C ALA A 15 2.69 -0.82 -9.61
N GLY A 16 2.24 -0.65 -8.36
CA GLY A 16 1.13 0.24 -8.01
C GLY A 16 1.37 1.69 -8.49
N THR A 17 2.56 2.23 -8.18
CA THR A 17 2.93 3.60 -8.64
C THR A 17 2.99 3.73 -10.16
N LEU A 18 3.51 2.71 -10.86
CA LEU A 18 3.56 2.71 -12.32
C LEU A 18 2.17 2.63 -12.93
N ILE A 19 1.27 1.80 -12.39
CA ILE A 19 -0.11 1.71 -12.85
C ILE A 19 -0.78 3.07 -12.72
N THR A 20 -0.65 3.75 -11.58
CA THR A 20 -1.23 5.09 -11.37
C THR A 20 -0.68 6.14 -12.33
N ALA A 21 0.63 6.10 -12.62
CA ALA A 21 1.28 7.08 -13.49
C ALA A 21 0.99 6.85 -14.98
N LEU A 22 0.82 5.59 -15.40
CA LEU A 22 0.61 5.23 -16.81
C LEU A 22 -0.86 5.06 -17.19
N SER A 23 -1.76 4.94 -16.21
CA SER A 23 -3.18 4.72 -16.48
C SER A 23 -3.87 5.96 -17.04
N SER A 24 -4.57 5.79 -18.15
CA SER A 24 -5.45 6.80 -18.75
C SER A 24 -6.89 6.73 -18.25
N HIS A 25 -7.27 5.65 -17.55
CA HIS A 25 -8.60 5.44 -16.99
C HIS A 25 -8.58 5.57 -15.48
N TRP A 26 -9.53 6.34 -14.94
CA TRP A 26 -9.72 6.57 -13.51
C TRP A 26 -9.83 5.29 -12.68
N PHE A 27 -10.45 4.24 -13.22
CA PHE A 27 -10.53 2.95 -12.54
C PHE A 27 -9.14 2.32 -12.30
N PHE A 28 -8.27 2.34 -13.31
CA PHE A 28 -6.91 1.80 -13.16
C PHE A 28 -6.06 2.69 -12.26
N THR A 29 -6.26 4.01 -12.29
CA THR A 29 -5.64 4.94 -11.34
C THR A 29 -5.99 4.57 -9.90
N TRP A 30 -7.28 4.33 -9.63
CA TRP A 30 -7.79 3.92 -8.32
C TRP A 30 -7.22 2.56 -7.89
N VAL A 31 -7.24 1.56 -8.77
CA VAL A 31 -6.65 0.24 -8.49
C VAL A 31 -5.15 0.35 -8.15
N GLY A 32 -4.41 1.20 -8.85
CA GLY A 32 -2.98 1.44 -8.57
C GLY A 32 -2.75 2.05 -7.18
N LEU A 33 -3.60 2.98 -6.75
CA LEU A 33 -3.54 3.58 -5.40
C LEU A 33 -3.88 2.57 -4.31
N GLU A 34 -4.93 1.76 -4.49
CA GLU A 34 -5.32 0.69 -3.57
C GLU A 34 -4.24 -0.38 -3.42
N MET A 35 -3.62 -0.79 -4.53
CA MET A 35 -2.48 -1.72 -4.50
C MET A 35 -1.31 -1.18 -3.65
N ASN A 36 -1.04 0.12 -3.75
CA ASN A 36 0.04 0.76 -2.99
C ASN A 36 -0.28 0.80 -1.49
N MET A 37 -1.53 1.17 -1.13
CA MET A 37 -1.99 1.16 0.26
C MET A 37 -1.83 -0.22 0.90
N LEU A 38 -2.31 -1.29 0.25
CA LEU A 38 -2.25 -2.64 0.78
C LEU A 38 -0.80 -3.16 0.90
N ALA A 39 0.04 -2.87 -0.09
CA ALA A 39 1.44 -3.30 -0.07
C ALA A 39 2.28 -2.56 0.99
N PHE A 40 1.88 -1.36 1.40
CA PHE A 40 2.62 -0.57 2.40
C PHE A 40 2.33 -1.01 3.86
N ILE A 41 1.17 -1.61 4.15
CA ILE A 41 0.79 -2.07 5.51
C ILE A 41 1.80 -3.09 6.11
N PRO A 42 2.23 -4.15 5.40
CA PRO A 42 3.25 -5.08 5.90
C PRO A 42 4.61 -4.42 6.14
N VAL A 43 4.94 -3.36 5.38
CA VAL A 43 6.19 -2.60 5.55
C VAL A 43 6.15 -1.79 6.84
N LEU A 44 5.01 -1.15 7.13
CA LEU A 44 4.80 -0.41 8.39
C LEU A 44 4.85 -1.35 9.61
N THR A 45 4.27 -2.55 9.49
CA THR A 45 4.19 -3.56 10.56
C THR A 45 5.40 -4.49 10.69
N LYS A 46 6.50 -4.20 9.99
CA LYS A 46 7.73 -5.04 9.99
C LYS A 46 8.29 -5.30 11.39
N LYS A 47 8.19 -4.33 12.30
CA LYS A 47 8.49 -4.51 13.72
C LYS A 47 7.16 -4.53 14.48
N MET A 48 6.80 -5.66 15.07
CA MET A 48 5.55 -5.78 15.85
C MET A 48 5.69 -5.07 17.20
N ASN A 49 5.58 -3.75 17.18
CA ASN A 49 5.43 -2.93 18.38
C ASN A 49 4.09 -2.17 18.32
N PRO A 50 3.49 -1.83 19.47
CA PRO A 50 2.18 -1.18 19.52
C PRO A 50 2.14 0.14 18.72
N ARG A 51 3.27 0.85 18.68
CA ARG A 51 3.42 2.09 17.89
C ARG A 51 3.33 1.84 16.38
N SER A 52 3.92 0.77 15.88
CA SER A 52 3.87 0.39 14.46
C SER A 52 2.47 -0.03 14.06
N THR A 53 1.77 -0.78 14.92
CA THR A 53 0.38 -1.17 14.67
C THR A 53 -0.54 0.04 14.66
N GLU A 54 -0.38 0.99 15.58
CA GLU A 54 -1.14 2.25 15.57
C GLU A 54 -0.86 3.08 14.32
N ALA A 55 0.40 3.18 13.89
CA ALA A 55 0.77 3.90 12.68
C ALA A 55 0.16 3.26 11.42
N ALA A 56 0.17 1.91 11.33
CA ALA A 56 -0.44 1.18 10.23
C ALA A 56 -1.95 1.38 10.17
N ILE A 57 -2.64 1.37 11.31
CA ILE A 57 -4.10 1.60 11.39
C ILE A 57 -4.43 3.04 10.97
N LYS A 58 -3.68 4.04 11.46
CA LYS A 58 -3.88 5.45 11.07
C LYS A 58 -3.65 5.66 9.57
N TYR A 59 -2.60 5.05 9.02
CA TYR A 59 -2.33 5.09 7.59
C TYR A 59 -3.47 4.45 6.79
N PHE A 60 -3.91 3.25 7.18
CA PHE A 60 -5.00 2.55 6.48
C PHE A 60 -6.30 3.36 6.48
N LEU A 61 -6.74 3.85 7.64
CA LEU A 61 -7.99 4.60 7.75
C LEU A 61 -7.97 5.89 6.92
N THR A 62 -6.88 6.64 6.98
CA THR A 62 -6.76 7.90 6.22
C THR A 62 -6.74 7.65 4.70
N GLN A 63 -6.00 6.64 4.24
CA GLN A 63 -5.93 6.30 2.82
C GLN A 63 -7.24 5.71 2.29
N ALA A 64 -7.89 4.81 3.04
CA ALA A 64 -9.17 4.23 2.66
C ALA A 64 -10.28 5.29 2.62
N THR A 65 -10.25 6.30 3.50
CA THR A 65 -11.21 7.42 3.39
C THR A 65 -10.91 8.29 2.18
N ALA A 66 -9.64 8.51 1.85
CA ALA A 66 -9.26 9.32 0.70
C ALA A 66 -9.54 8.62 -0.64
N SER A 67 -9.51 7.28 -0.69
CA SER A 67 -9.79 6.53 -1.91
C SER A 67 -11.27 6.38 -2.25
N MET A 68 -12.15 6.63 -1.28
CA MET A 68 -13.61 6.56 -1.43
C MET A 68 -14.26 7.92 -1.76
N ILE A 69 -13.51 9.02 -1.62
CA ILE A 69 -13.93 10.38 -1.94
C ILE A 69 -13.51 10.71 -3.37
#